data_AF-A0A1G6E4X8-F1
#
_entry.id   AF-A0A1G6E4X8-F1
#
_cell.length_a   1.000
_cell.length_b   1.000
_cell.length_c   1.000
_cell.angle_alpha   90.00
_cell.angle_beta   90.00
_cell.angle_gamma   90.00
#
_symmetry.space_group_name_H-M   'P 1'
#
loop_
_entity.id
_entity.type
_entity.pdbx_description
1 polymer ?
#
loop_
_entity_poly.entity_id
_entity_poly.type
_entity_poly.pdbx_seq_one_letter_code
_entity_poly.pdbx_strand_id
1 'polypeptide(L)' 'MSFILNDHQQLSLFDSLTFLSERKQKMLESSWAHQFSQEIFVNINEMLFAPLYSSSTNSRPNAPINVIVGA' A
#
# COMPACT_ATOMS: atom_id res chain seq x y z
N MET A 1 8.06 16.60 -10.58
CA MET A 1 8.46 15.19 -10.37
C MET A 1 7.24 14.32 -10.59
N SER A 2 7.40 13.20 -11.29
CA SER A 2 6.33 12.19 -11.43
C SER A 2 6.10 11.39 -10.16
N PHE A 3 7.13 11.29 -9.31
CA PHE A 3 7.05 10.62 -8.03
C PHE A 3 6.20 11.44 -7.05
N ILE A 4 5.24 10.75 -6.43
CA ILE A 4 4.37 11.21 -5.37
C ILE A 4 4.46 10.16 -4.26
N LEU A 5 4.77 10.63 -3.05
CA LEU A 5 4.88 9.79 -1.87
C LEU A 5 3.48 9.48 -1.34
N ASN A 6 3.23 8.22 -1.02
CA ASN A 6 2.00 7.81 -0.34
C ASN A 6 2.12 7.98 1.19
N ASP A 7 1.92 9.20 1.70
CA ASP A 7 2.09 9.52 3.14
C ASP A 7 1.02 8.87 4.04
N HIS A 8 -0.16 8.56 3.49
CA HIS A 8 -1.29 8.04 4.26
C HIS A 8 -2.08 6.98 3.48
N GLN A 9 -2.33 5.83 4.11
CA GLN A 9 -3.22 4.82 3.56
C GLN A 9 -4.67 5.17 3.87
N GLN A 10 -5.44 5.53 2.84
CA GLN A 10 -6.87 5.75 2.97
C GLN A 10 -7.61 4.41 2.98
N LEU A 11 -8.33 4.12 4.08
CA LEU A 11 -9.25 2.99 4.13
C LEU A 11 -10.46 3.27 3.24
N SER A 12 -10.80 2.32 2.37
CA SER A 12 -12.01 2.39 1.56
C SER A 12 -13.24 2.07 2.42
N LEU A 13 -14.30 2.85 2.28
CA LEU A 13 -15.61 2.53 2.88
C LEU A 13 -16.21 1.24 2.32
N PHE A 14 -15.78 0.84 1.12
CA PHE A 14 -16.22 -0.38 0.43
C PHE A 14 -15.09 -1.41 0.37
N ASP A 15 -14.26 -1.47 1.41
CA ASP A 15 -13.19 -2.46 1.46
C ASP A 15 -13.79 -3.88 1.55
N SER A 16 -13.35 -4.74 0.63
CA SER A 16 -13.72 -6.16 0.58
C SER A 16 -13.48 -6.89 1.91
N LEU A 17 -12.49 -6.45 2.71
CA LEU A 17 -12.20 -7.02 4.03
C LEU A 17 -13.38 -6.87 5.00
N THR A 18 -14.09 -5.75 4.93
CA THR A 18 -15.26 -5.48 5.81
C THR A 18 -16.46 -6.39 5.48
N PHE A 19 -16.52 -6.91 4.25
CA PHE A 19 -17.58 -7.81 3.80
C PHE A 19 -17.24 -9.30 3.98
N LEU A 20 -16.07 -9.63 4.54
CA LEU A 20 -15.70 -11.01 4.84
C LEU A 20 -16.54 -11.57 6.00
N SER A 21 -16.80 -12.88 5.99
CA SER A 21 -17.39 -13.54 7.15
C SER A 21 -16.43 -13.55 8.34
N GLU A 22 -16.95 -13.54 9.57
CA GLU A 22 -16.14 -13.54 10.81
C GLU A 22 -15.06 -14.63 10.81
N ARG A 23 -15.38 -15.83 10.28
CA ARG A 23 -14.41 -16.92 10.15
C ARG A 23 -13.22 -16.52 9.28
N LYS A 24 -13.48 -15.89 8.13
CA LYS A 24 -12.42 -15.47 7.20
C LYS A 24 -11.61 -14.30 7.78
N GLN A 25 -12.26 -13.39 8.49
CA GLN A 25 -11.57 -12.30 9.19
C GLN A 25 -10.57 -12.85 10.22
N LYS A 26 -10.98 -13.79 11.08
CA LYS A 26 -10.08 -14.44 12.05
C LYS A 26 -8.92 -15.20 11.40
N MET A 27 -9.19 -15.87 10.27
CA MET A 27 -8.13 -16.54 9.51
C MET A 27 -7.13 -15.54 8.93
N LEU A 28 -7.60 -14.37 8.50
CA LEU A 28 -6.74 -13.31 7.95
C LEU A 28 -5.92 -12.64 9.07
N GLU A 29 -6.53 -12.32 10.21
CA GLU A 29 -5.85 -11.76 11.40
C GLU A 29 -4.74 -12.68 11.94
N SER A 30 -4.97 -13.99 11.92
CA SER A 30 -3.96 -14.99 12.35
C SER A 30 -2.94 -15.33 11.26
N SER A 31 -3.10 -14.80 10.05
CA SER A 31 -2.19 -15.06 8.94
C SER A 31 -0.98 -14.13 8.95
N TRP A 32 0.06 -14.54 8.23
CA TRP A 32 1.24 -13.70 7.99
C TRP A 32 0.91 -12.37 7.30
N ALA A 33 -0.18 -12.30 6.52
CA ALA A 33 -0.59 -11.08 5.83
C ALA A 33 -0.96 -9.95 6.79
N HIS A 34 -1.52 -10.27 7.96
CA HIS A 34 -1.83 -9.27 8.98
C HIS A 34 -0.57 -8.60 9.52
N GLN A 35 0.42 -9.41 9.89
CA GLN A 35 1.70 -8.93 10.38
C GLN A 35 2.46 -8.14 9.33
N PHE A 36 2.49 -8.64 8.08
CA PHE A 36 3.09 -7.93 6.96
C PHE A 36 2.46 -6.55 6.76
N SER A 37 1.13 -6.46 6.79
CA SER A 37 0.42 -5.19 6.64
C SER A 37 0.78 -4.18 7.73
N GLN A 38 0.76 -4.60 9.00
CA GLN A 38 0.97 -3.67 10.13
C GLN A 38 2.43 -3.27 10.33
N GLU A 39 3.37 -4.19 10.12
CA GLU A 39 4.78 -3.95 10.49
C GLU A 39 5.69 -3.65 9.30
N ILE A 40 5.38 -4.18 8.12
CA ILE A 40 6.25 -4.08 6.95
C ILE A 40 5.66 -3.07 5.96
N PHE A 41 4.44 -3.30 5.48
CA PHE A 41 3.81 -2.55 4.40
C PHE A 41 3.69 -1.05 4.69
N VAL A 42 3.28 -0.67 5.91
CA VAL A 42 3.18 0.73 6.37
C VAL A 42 4.56 1.40 6.51
N ASN A 43 5.61 0.62 6.76
CA ASN A 43 6.97 1.12 7.02
C ASN A 43 7.90 1.09 5.79
N ILE A 44 7.39 0.73 4.61
CA ILE A 44 8.17 0.76 3.37
C ILE A 44 8.56 2.20 3.05
N ASN A 45 9.87 2.46 3.00
CA ASN A 45 10.39 3.76 2.62
C ASN A 45 10.30 3.96 1.09
N GLU A 46 9.21 4.57 0.62
CA GLU A 46 8.98 4.82 -0.81
C GLU A 46 10.00 5.78 -1.43
N MET A 47 10.65 6.64 -0.65
CA MET A 47 11.64 7.61 -1.15
C MET A 47 12.87 6.96 -1.79
N LEU A 48 13.18 5.71 -1.42
CA LEU A 48 14.26 4.93 -2.04
C LEU A 48 14.05 4.75 -3.56
N PHE A 49 12.80 4.83 -4.03
CA PHE A 49 12.43 4.63 -5.42
C PHE A 49 12.25 5.95 -6.17
N ALA A 50 12.28 7.10 -5.50
CA ALA A 50 12.14 8.41 -6.14
C ALA A 50 13.12 8.64 -7.33
N PRO A 51 14.39 8.19 -7.29
CA PRO A 51 15.31 8.33 -8.42
C PRO A 51 14.90 7.59 -9.69
N LEU A 52 13.98 6.62 -9.62
CA LEU A 52 13.46 5.89 -10.78
C LEU A 52 12.46 6.71 -11.60
N TYR A 53 12.00 7.83 -11.06
CA TYR A 53 10.97 8.67 -11.66
C TYR A 53 11.56 9.92 -12.30
N SER A 54 10.91 10.37 -13.38
CA SER A 54 11.30 11.59 -14.08
C SER A 54 11.04 12.83 -13.23
N SER A 55 11.95 13.80 -13.31
CA SER A 55 11.76 15.13 -12.73
C SER A 55 10.66 15.94 -13.43
N SER A 56 10.30 15.60 -14.67
CA SER A 56 9.25 16.28 -15.44
C SER A 56 7.85 16.13 -14.80
N THR A 57 7.01 17.14 -14.98
CA THR A 57 5.63 17.21 -14.43
C THR A 57 4.56 16.78 -15.44
N ASN A 58 4.91 16.50 -16.68
CA ASN A 58 3.96 16.13 -17.75
C ASN A 58 3.57 14.64 -17.75
N SER A 59 4.16 13.85 -16.86
CA SER A 59 3.88 12.42 -16.69
C SER A 59 2.80 12.18 -15.64
N ARG A 60 2.05 11.08 -15.79
CA ARG A 60 1.07 10.66 -14.79
C ARG A 60 1.73 10.41 -13.42
N PRO A 61 1.03 10.69 -12.30
CA PRO A 61 1.39 10.22 -10.97
C PRO A 61 1.73 8.72 -10.96
N ASN A 62 2.68 8.31 -10.15
CA ASN A 62 2.91 6.90 -9.86
C ASN A 62 1.73 6.29 -9.10
N ALA A 63 1.55 4.97 -9.25
CA ALA A 63 0.84 4.21 -8.25
C ALA A 63 1.68 4.16 -6.95
N PRO A 64 1.04 4.05 -5.78
CA PRO A 64 1.75 3.91 -4.50
C PRO A 64 2.75 2.76 -4.54
N ILE A 65 3.99 3.02 -4.10
CA ILE A 65 5.07 2.02 -4.24
C ILE A 65 4.90 0.88 -3.25
N ASN A 66 4.40 1.15 -2.04
CA ASN A 66 4.06 0.09 -1.09
C ASN A 66 3.12 -0.95 -1.71
N VAL A 67 2.09 -0.51 -2.44
CA VAL A 67 1.17 -1.40 -3.18
C VAL A 67 1.88 -2.20 -4.27
N ILE A 68 2.80 -1.60 -5.03
CA ILE A 68 3.57 -2.31 -6.06
C ILE A 68 4.48 -3.39 -5.45
N VAL A 69 5.09 -3.11 -4.29
CA VAL A 69 5.97 -4.05 -3.59
C VAL A 69 5.19 -5.18 -2.90
N GLY A 70 3.97 -4.88 -2.45
CA GLY A 70 3.09 -5.85 -1.78
C GLY A 70 2.22 -6.70 -2.72
N ALA A 71 2.18 -6.40 -4.03
CA ALA A 71 1.43 -7.13 -5.06
C ALA A 71 2.20 -8.35 -5.59
#